data_AF-A0A7Z9XZ98-F1
#
_entry.id   AF-A0A7Z9XZ98-F1
#
_cell.length_a   1.000
_cell.length_b   1.000
_cell.length_c   1.000
_cell.angle_alpha   90.00
_cell.angle_beta   90.00
_cell.angle_gamma   90.00
#
_symmetry.space_group_name_H-M   'P 1'
#
loop_
_entity.id
_entity.type
_entity.pdbx_description
1 polymer ?
#
loop_
_entity_poly.entity_id
_entity_poly.type
_entity_poly.pdbx_seq_one_letter_code
_entity_poly.pdbx_strand_id
1 'polypeptide(L)' 'VTRKIVEAGKLLDIAVLDHLVIGNGCYTSLKEKGLGFD' A
#
# COMPACT_ATOMS: atom_id res chain seq x y z
N VAL A 1 4.56 0.34 -8.51
CA VAL A 1 5.04 1.28 -7.46
C VAL A 1 4.84 0.70 -6.07
N THR A 2 3.60 0.37 -5.66
CA THR A 2 3.26 -0.20 -4.34
C THR A 2 4.22 -1.29 -3.85
N ARG A 3 4.45 -2.36 -4.62
CA ARG A 3 5.37 -3.44 -4.25
C ARG A 3 6.78 -2.95 -3.86
N LYS A 4 7.38 -2.06 -4.67
CA LYS A 4 8.71 -1.51 -4.39
C LYS A 4 8.76 -0.73 -3.07
N ILE A 5 7.68 -0.03 -2.74
CA ILE A 5 7.58 0.74 -1.49
C ILE A 5 7.37 -0.20 -0.31
N VAL A 6 6.54 -1.24 -0.45
CA VAL A 6 6.36 -2.27 0.58
C VAL A 6 7.67 -3.02 0.86
N GLU A 7 8.39 -3.41 -0.18
CA GLU A 7 9.73 -4.03 -0.06
C GLU A 7 10.72 -3.10 0.64
N ALA A 8 10.74 -1.80 0.28
CA ALA A 8 11.59 -0.83 0.96
C ALA A 8 11.23 -0.66 2.44
N GLY A 9 9.94 -0.67 2.78
CA GLY A 9 9.48 -0.65 4.17
C GLY A 9 9.97 -1.86 4.98
N LYS A 10 9.91 -3.06 4.40
CA LYS A 10 10.46 -4.29 4.99
C LYS A 10 11.97 -4.17 5.26
N LEU A 11 12.74 -3.56 4.35
CA LEU A 11 14.18 -3.35 4.51
C LEU A 11 14.53 -2.34 5.61
N LEU A 12 13.69 -1.33 5.81
CA LEU A 12 13.92 -0.24 6.75
C LEU A 12 13.31 -0.50 8.14
N ASP A 13 12.67 -1.66 8.33
CA ASP A 13 11.86 -1.96 9.51
C ASP A 13 10.74 -0.92 9.77
N ILE A 14 10.16 -0.41 8.69
CA ILE A 14 9.04 0.55 8.71
C ILE A 14 7.90 -0.01 7.86
N ALA A 15 6.84 -0.51 8.52
CA ALA A 15 5.71 -1.12 7.83
C ALA A 15 4.90 -0.09 7.01
N VAL A 16 4.70 -0.38 5.73
CA VAL A 16 3.72 0.32 4.90
C VAL A 16 2.34 -0.19 5.27
N LEU A 17 1.53 0.68 5.88
CA LEU A 17 0.23 0.26 6.42
C LEU A 17 -0.83 0.05 5.35
N ASP A 18 -0.86 0.91 4.33
CA ASP A 18 -1.75 0.84 3.17
C ASP A 18 -1.29 1.78 2.03
N HIS A 19 -1.84 1.60 0.84
CA HIS A 19 -1.78 2.55 -0.27
C HIS A 19 -3.22 2.86 -0.68
N LEU A 20 -3.67 4.07 -0.38
CA LEU A 20 -5.03 4.52 -0.69
C LEU A 20 -5.06 5.25 -2.04
N VAL A 21 -5.99 4.86 -2.91
CA VAL A 21 -6.37 5.66 -4.09
C VAL A 21 -7.66 6.39 -3.75
N ILE A 22 -7.64 7.73 -3.77
CA ILE A 22 -8.75 8.58 -3.30
C ILE A 22 -9.34 9.36 -4.48
N GLY A 23 -10.68 9.42 -4.56
CA GLY A 23 -11.41 10.17 -5.59
C GLY A 23 -12.92 10.08 -5.42
N ASN A 24 -13.67 11.01 -6.01
CA ASN A 24 -15.16 11.04 -5.99
C ASN A 24 -15.80 10.85 -4.59
N GLY A 25 -15.21 11.44 -3.54
CA GLY A 25 -15.71 11.32 -2.17
C GLY A 25 -15.52 9.93 -1.54
N CYS A 26 -14.73 9.05 -2.14
CA CYS A 26 -14.42 7.73 -1.62
C CYS A 26 -12.92 7.39 -1.75
N TYR A 27 -12.55 6.22 -1.25
CA TYR A 27 -11.21 5.67 -1.39
C TYR A 27 -11.25 4.17 -1.68
N THR A 28 -10.17 3.65 -2.25
CA THR A 28 -9.90 2.22 -2.36
C THR A 28 -8.62 1.90 -1.60
N SER A 29 -8.69 1.00 -0.63
CA SER A 29 -7.53 0.35 -0.03
C SER A 29 -6.96 -0.69 -0.97
N LEU A 30 -5.67 -0.57 -1.29
CA LEU A 30 -4.97 -1.60 -2.07
C LEU A 30 -4.63 -2.81 -1.17
N LYS A 31 -4.41 -2.60 0.12
CA LYS A 31 -4.16 -3.69 1.07
C LYS A 31 -5.38 -4.59 1.26
N GLU A 32 -6.56 -4.02 1.49
CA GLU A 32 -7.81 -4.79 1.65
C GLU A 32 -8.16 -5.57 0.37
N LYS A 33 -7.78 -5.06 -0.80
CA LYS A 33 -7.95 -5.74 -2.09
C LYS A 33 -6.83 -6.74 -2.42
N GLY A 34 -5.81 -6.89 -1.56
CA GLY A 34 -4.68 -7.79 -1.80
C GLY A 34 -3.78 -7.37 -2.96
N LEU A 35 -3.65 -6.07 -3.23
CA LEU A 35 -2.92 -5.53 -4.37
C LEU A 35 -1.55 -4.96 -3.97
N GLY A 36 -0.50 -5.74 -4.19
CA GLY A 36 0.89 -5.27 -4.09
C GLY A 36 1.42 -5.15 -2.66
N PHE A 37 0.90 -5.96 -1.74
CA PHE A 37 1.29 -6.07 -0.32
C PHE A 37 1.98 -7.40 0.03
N ASP A 38 2.35 -8.16 -1.02
CA ASP A 38 3.10 -9.42 -1.01
C ASP A 38 4.54 -9.23 -0.48
#